data_AF-A0A147DM87-F1
#
_entry.id   AF-A0A147DM87-F1
#
_cell.length_a   1.000
_cell.length_b   1.000
_cell.length_c   1.000
_cell.angle_alpha   90.00
_cell.angle_beta   90.00
_cell.angle_gamma   90.00
#
_symmetry.space_group_name_H-M   'P 1'
#
loop_
_entity.id
_entity.type
_entity.pdbx_description
1 polymer ?
#
loop_
_entity_poly.entity_id
_entity_poly.type
_entity_poly.pdbx_seq_one_letter_code
_entity_poly.pdbx_strand_id
1 'polypeptide(L)'
;CDVLQADGGTRTASITGAYVAMADAIEWGRDKGFIAKKATPLTDSVQAISVGIVEGEPMLDLAYTEDSAADTDMNIVTTGSGKFIEVQGTAEHAPFDRDELDTLLDLGLAGNRSLAAIQRDVLGLA
;
A
#
# COMPACT_ATOMS: atom_id res chain seq x y z
N CYS A 1 -2.25 -7.40 12.22
CA CYS A 1 -2.80 -8.03 11.01
C CYS A 1 -2.34 -9.47 11.01
N ASP A 2 -3.29 -10.40 11.03
CA ASP A 2 -3.01 -11.84 11.02
C ASP A 2 -3.34 -12.39 9.64
N VAL A 3 -2.33 -12.93 8.96
CA VAL A 3 -2.47 -13.44 7.59
C VAL A 3 -3.12 -14.82 7.64
N LEU A 4 -4.32 -14.94 7.06
CA LEU A 4 -5.05 -16.22 6.98
C LEU A 4 -4.56 -17.10 5.82
N GLN A 5 -4.19 -16.47 4.71
CA GLN A 5 -3.60 -17.09 3.53
C GLN A 5 -2.59 -16.11 2.92
N ALA A 6 -1.44 -16.64 2.48
CA ALA A 6 -0.37 -15.85 1.88
C ALA A 6 -0.15 -16.29 0.43
N ASP A 7 -0.15 -15.32 -0.49
CA ASP A 7 0.18 -15.51 -1.91
C ASP A 7 0.83 -14.23 -2.47
N GLY A 8 1.86 -13.72 -1.79
CA GLY A 8 2.47 -12.42 -2.10
C GLY A 8 1.75 -11.24 -1.42
N GLY A 9 2.39 -10.06 -1.42
CA GLY A 9 1.79 -8.79 -1.00
C GLY A 9 1.24 -8.68 0.44
N THR A 10 1.49 -9.65 1.33
CA THR A 10 0.80 -9.69 2.64
C THR A 10 1.06 -8.47 3.52
N ARG A 11 2.25 -7.85 3.42
CA ARG A 11 2.62 -6.63 4.15
C ARG A 11 1.85 -5.43 3.64
N THR A 12 1.84 -5.22 2.33
CA THR A 12 1.19 -4.08 1.66
C THR A 12 -0.32 -4.18 1.81
N ALA A 13 -0.89 -5.37 1.63
CA ALA A 13 -2.28 -5.67 1.93
C ALA A 13 -2.64 -5.38 3.39
N SER A 14 -1.79 -5.77 4.34
CA SER A 14 -2.00 -5.50 5.77
C SER A 14 -2.03 -4.01 6.09
N ILE A 15 -1.14 -3.20 5.50
CA ILE A 15 -1.13 -1.74 5.69
C ILE A 15 -2.41 -1.12 5.14
N THR A 16 -2.78 -1.47 3.90
CA THR A 16 -3.96 -0.94 3.23
C THR A 16 -5.26 -1.31 3.97
N GLY A 17 -5.39 -2.56 4.44
CA GLY A 17 -6.54 -3.00 5.23
C GLY A 17 -6.58 -2.42 6.65
N ALA A 18 -5.41 -2.27 7.30
CA ALA A 18 -5.33 -1.69 8.63
C ALA A 18 -5.80 -0.23 8.67
N TYR A 19 -5.60 0.54 7.60
CA TYR A 19 -6.13 1.90 7.51
C TYR A 19 -7.67 1.92 7.59
N VAL A 20 -8.36 1.04 6.87
CA VAL A 20 -9.83 0.92 6.90
C VAL A 20 -10.29 0.54 8.31
N ALA A 21 -9.68 -0.49 8.90
CA ALA A 21 -10.02 -0.93 10.26
C ALA A 21 -9.78 0.18 11.31
N MET A 22 -8.72 0.97 11.16
CA MET A 22 -8.42 2.12 12.02
C MET A 22 -9.48 3.23 11.85
N ALA A 23 -9.91 3.52 10.62
CA ALA A 23 -10.96 4.50 10.36
C ALA A 23 -12.29 4.09 11.03
N ASP A 24 -12.70 2.83 10.88
CA ASP A 24 -13.89 2.30 11.57
C ASP A 24 -13.76 2.38 13.10
N ALA A 25 -12.59 2.04 13.65
CA ALA A 25 -12.34 2.13 15.08
C ALA A 25 -12.43 3.57 15.61
N ILE A 26 -12.05 4.56 14.80
CA ILE A 26 -12.17 5.98 15.14
C ILE A 26 -13.64 6.40 15.18
N GLU A 27 -14.45 5.99 14.19
CA GLU A 27 -15.90 6.28 14.20
C GLU A 27 -16.59 5.60 15.38
N TRP A 28 -16.27 4.33 15.64
CA TRP A 28 -16.75 3.63 16.83
C TRP A 28 -16.34 4.36 18.12
N GLY A 29 -15.10 4.85 18.19
CA GLY A 29 -14.61 5.63 19.32
C GLY A 29 -15.36 6.96 19.51
N ARG A 30 -15.81 7.61 18.43
CA ARG A 30 -16.66 8.80 18.50
C ARG A 30 -18.06 8.47 19.01
N ASP A 31 -18.64 7.37 18.55
CA ASP A 31 -19.95 6.89 19.00
C ASP A 31 -19.96 6.54 20.50
N LYS A 32 -18.86 5.97 21.00
CA LYS A 32 -18.67 5.68 22.43
C LYS A 32 -18.26 6.89 23.28
N GLY A 33 -17.92 8.02 22.64
CA GLY A 33 -17.44 9.22 23.32
C GLY A 33 -16.00 9.13 23.83
N PHE A 34 -15.21 8.14 23.40
CA PHE A 34 -13.77 8.06 23.67
C PHE A 34 -12.97 9.05 22.83
N ILE A 35 -13.48 9.37 21.63
CA ILE A 35 -12.93 10.37 20.73
C ILE A 35 -13.93 11.52 20.65
N ALA A 36 -13.45 12.76 20.76
CA ALA A 36 -14.31 13.92 20.64
C ALA A 36 -14.97 13.95 19.25
N LYS A 37 -16.28 14.25 19.19
CA LYS A 37 -17.07 14.24 17.94
C LYS A 37 -16.49 15.09 16.80
N LYS A 38 -15.74 16.15 17.14
CA LYS A 38 -15.12 17.07 16.17
C LYS A 38 -13.63 16.83 15.94
N ALA A 39 -13.02 15.85 16.61
CA ALA A 39 -11.61 15.54 16.42
C ALA A 39 -11.40 14.92 15.03
N THR A 40 -10.36 15.36 14.33
CA THR A 40 -9.95 14.83 13.02
C THR A 40 -8.57 14.18 13.13
N PRO A 41 -8.47 12.98 13.72
CA PRO A 41 -7.18 12.31 13.95
C PRO A 41 -6.55 11.79 12.65
N LEU A 42 -7.35 11.46 11.64
CA LEU A 42 -6.86 11.08 10.31
C LEU A 42 -6.68 12.34 9.46
N THR A 43 -5.43 12.63 9.08
CA THR A 43 -5.07 13.79 8.26
C THR A 43 -4.98 13.47 6.76
N ASP A 44 -4.78 12.19 6.42
CA ASP A 44 -4.81 11.66 5.06
C ASP A 44 -5.14 10.15 5.14
N SER A 45 -5.23 9.49 3.97
CA SER A 45 -5.30 8.04 3.86
C SER A 45 -3.94 7.41 3.66
N VAL A 46 -3.81 6.11 3.94
CA VAL A 46 -2.56 5.35 3.79
C VAL A 46 -2.82 4.08 3.01
N GLN A 47 -2.03 3.87 1.95
CA GLN A 47 -2.06 2.67 1.11
C GLN A 47 -0.64 2.20 0.85
N ALA A 48 -0.52 0.90 0.61
CA ALA A 48 0.73 0.30 0.21
C ALA A 48 0.50 -0.74 -0.87
N ILE A 49 1.45 -0.85 -1.80
CA ILE A 49 1.46 -1.85 -2.87
C ILE A 49 2.90 -2.31 -3.12
N SER A 50 3.05 -3.56 -3.57
CA SER A 50 4.34 -4.10 -4.03
C SER A 50 4.49 -3.87 -5.53
N VAL A 51 5.73 -3.72 -5.97
CA VAL A 51 6.14 -3.67 -7.38
C VAL A 51 7.45 -4.43 -7.53
N GLY A 52 7.77 -4.87 -8.73
CA GLY A 52 9.08 -5.49 -9.00
C GLY A 52 9.34 -5.70 -10.46
N ILE A 53 10.50 -6.27 -10.77
CA ILE A 53 10.90 -6.66 -12.13
C ILE A 53 10.96 -8.18 -12.19
N VAL A 54 10.15 -8.77 -13.06
CA VAL A 54 10.07 -10.22 -13.27
C VAL A 54 10.40 -10.48 -14.73
N GLU A 55 11.48 -11.23 -15.00
CA GLU A 55 11.95 -11.52 -16.37
C GLU A 55 12.16 -10.24 -17.24
N GLY A 56 12.55 -9.13 -16.61
CA GLY A 56 12.73 -7.83 -17.26
C GLY A 56 11.45 -7.01 -17.45
N GLU A 57 10.30 -7.49 -16.98
CA GLU A 57 9.02 -6.77 -17.03
C GLU A 57 8.68 -6.13 -15.67
N PRO A 58 8.41 -4.80 -15.61
CA PRO A 58 7.90 -4.15 -14.42
C PRO A 58 6.46 -4.58 -14.11
N MET A 59 6.27 -5.14 -12.92
CA MET A 59 5.01 -5.74 -12.46
C MET A 59 4.48 -5.03 -11.20
N LEU A 60 3.15 -4.97 -11.07
CA LEU A 60 2.43 -4.39 -9.93
C LEU A 60 1.75 -5.51 -9.15
N ASP A 61 1.76 -5.41 -7.82
CA ASP A 61 1.05 -6.32 -6.90
C ASP A 61 1.49 -7.78 -7.05
N LEU A 62 2.78 -8.03 -6.81
CA LEU A 62 3.40 -9.34 -7.02
C LEU A 62 2.74 -10.45 -6.18
N ALA A 63 2.29 -11.51 -6.85
CA ALA A 63 1.94 -12.77 -6.23
C ALA A 63 3.20 -13.52 -5.74
N TYR A 64 3.05 -14.58 -4.93
CA TYR A 64 4.21 -15.28 -4.35
C TYR A 64 5.19 -15.82 -5.41
N THR A 65 4.68 -16.36 -6.51
CA THR A 65 5.51 -16.90 -7.59
C THR A 65 6.29 -15.82 -8.34
N GLU A 66 5.74 -14.61 -8.42
CA GLU A 66 6.36 -13.46 -9.07
C GLU A 66 7.41 -12.84 -8.14
N ASP A 67 7.05 -12.63 -6.87
CA ASP A 67 7.94 -12.14 -5.81
C ASP A 67 9.18 -13.03 -5.66
N SER A 68 8.99 -14.35 -5.61
CA SER A 68 10.10 -15.30 -5.50
C SER A 68 11.00 -15.38 -6.74
N ALA A 69 10.54 -14.88 -7.88
CA ALA A 69 11.27 -14.88 -9.15
C ALA A 69 11.81 -13.49 -9.53
N ALA A 70 11.49 -12.45 -8.75
CA ALA A 70 11.83 -11.09 -9.08
C ALA A 70 13.35 -10.85 -8.96
N ASP A 71 13.90 -10.09 -9.91
CA ASP A 71 15.27 -9.61 -9.81
C ASP A 71 15.39 -8.49 -8.78
N THR A 72 14.32 -7.70 -8.66
CA THR A 72 14.15 -6.56 -7.77
C THR A 72 12.70 -6.50 -7.32
N ASP A 73 12.48 -6.32 -6.03
CA ASP A 73 11.18 -6.06 -5.43
C ASP A 73 11.19 -4.73 -4.65
N MET A 74 10.03 -4.08 -4.58
CA MET A 74 9.84 -2.91 -3.75
C MET A 74 8.45 -2.87 -3.12
N ASN A 75 8.38 -2.36 -1.90
CA ASN A 75 7.15 -1.99 -1.24
C ASN A 75 7.04 -0.47 -1.18
N ILE A 76 5.92 0.08 -1.66
CA ILE A 76 5.69 1.52 -1.77
C ILE A 76 4.47 1.89 -0.92
N VAL A 77 4.69 2.71 0.11
CA VAL A 77 3.65 3.23 1.00
C VAL A 77 3.45 4.71 0.74
N THR A 78 2.21 5.14 0.50
CA THR A 78 1.89 6.54 0.20
C THR A 78 0.70 7.04 1.00
N THR A 79 0.63 8.36 1.12
CA THR A 79 -0.59 9.05 1.51
C THR A 79 -1.61 9.04 0.36
N GLY A 80 -2.89 9.31 0.66
CA GLY A 80 -3.93 9.52 -0.35
C GLY A 80 -3.67 10.72 -1.27
N SER A 81 -2.94 11.73 -0.78
CA SER A 81 -2.44 12.85 -1.60
C SER A 81 -1.25 12.49 -2.51
N GLY A 82 -0.80 11.23 -2.51
CA GLY A 82 0.29 10.72 -3.36
C GLY A 82 1.70 11.04 -2.85
N LYS A 83 1.86 11.43 -1.58
CA LYS A 83 3.18 11.64 -0.97
C LYS A 83 3.72 10.32 -0.44
N PHE A 84 4.99 10.05 -0.67
CA PHE A 84 5.64 8.86 -0.12
C PHE A 84 5.76 8.94 1.41
N ILE A 85 5.37 7.86 2.07
CA ILE A 85 5.63 7.59 3.49
C ILE A 85 6.87 6.71 3.60
N GLU A 86 6.93 5.67 2.78
CA GLU A 86 8.02 4.71 2.75
C GLU A 86 8.21 4.17 1.32
N VAL A 87 9.47 4.05 0.92
CA VAL A 87 9.89 3.33 -0.28
C VAL A 87 10.98 2.39 0.17
N GLN A 88 10.71 1.09 0.13
CA GLN A 88 11.67 0.06 0.48
C GLN A 88 11.87 -0.83 -0.72
N GLY A 89 13.03 -0.71 -1.37
CA GLY A 89 13.41 -1.55 -2.51
C GLY A 89 14.64 -2.38 -2.22
N THR A 90 14.65 -3.61 -2.75
CA THR A 90 15.78 -4.54 -2.65
C THR A 90 16.07 -5.10 -4.03
N ALA A 91 17.34 -5.09 -4.43
CA ALA A 91 17.81 -5.87 -5.58
C ALA A 91 18.29 -7.22 -5.06
N GLU A 92 17.48 -8.27 -5.23
CA GLU A 92 17.85 -9.62 -4.77
C GLU A 92 18.87 -10.27 -5.71
N HIS A 93 18.76 -10.02 -7.02
CA HIS A 93 19.63 -10.61 -8.04
C HIS A 93 20.43 -9.55 -8.80
N ALA A 94 19.75 -8.73 -9.59
CA ALA A 94 20.37 -7.68 -10.41
C ALA A 94 20.08 -6.30 -9.80
N PRO A 95 21.10 -5.43 -9.64
CA PRO A 95 20.87 -4.03 -9.31
C PRO A 95 20.02 -3.36 -10.40
N PHE A 96 19.07 -2.54 -9.97
CA PHE A 96 18.27 -1.70 -10.86
C PHE A 96 18.90 -0.32 -11.05
N ASP A 97 18.69 0.28 -12.21
CA ASP A 97 19.12 1.64 -12.50
C ASP A 97 18.06 2.70 -12.11
N ARG A 98 18.37 3.95 -12.43
CA ARG A 98 17.50 5.08 -12.06
C ARG A 98 16.18 5.09 -12.82
N ASP A 99 16.19 4.69 -14.09
CA ASP A 99 15.01 4.72 -14.96
C ASP A 99 14.08 3.55 -14.60
N GLU A 100 14.64 2.40 -14.24
CA GLU A 100 13.91 1.27 -13.66
C GLU A 100 13.26 1.64 -12.33
N LEU A 101 13.99 2.28 -11.41
CA LEU A 101 13.43 2.78 -10.15
C LEU A 101 12.25 3.73 -10.40
N ASP A 102 12.42 4.72 -11.29
CA ASP A 102 11.36 5.70 -11.57
C ASP A 102 10.11 5.01 -12.18
N THR A 103 10.31 3.99 -13.02
CA THR A 103 9.21 3.18 -13.58
C THR A 103 8.44 2.43 -12.48
N LEU A 104 9.14 1.79 -11.55
CA LEU A 104 8.52 1.07 -10.43
C LEU A 104 7.78 2.04 -9.48
N LEU A 105 8.34 3.23 -9.24
CA LEU A 105 7.70 4.28 -8.44
C LEU A 105 6.40 4.78 -9.09
N ASP A 106 6.40 5.02 -10.40
CA ASP A 106 5.22 5.46 -11.13
C ASP A 106 4.11 4.39 -11.11
N LEU A 107 4.50 3.12 -11.26
CA LEU A 107 3.59 1.98 -11.19
C LEU A 107 2.98 1.83 -9.79
N GLY A 108 3.80 1.92 -8.74
CA GLY A 108 3.33 1.88 -7.35
C GLY A 108 2.41 3.04 -7.00
N LEU A 109 2.71 4.25 -7.47
CA LEU A 109 1.82 5.41 -7.31
C LEU A 109 0.47 5.19 -8.00
N ALA A 110 0.44 4.55 -9.18
CA ALA A 110 -0.82 4.21 -9.86
C ALA A 110 -1.64 3.16 -9.10
N GLY A 111 -0.98 2.13 -8.57
CA GLY A 111 -1.62 1.13 -7.71
C GLY A 111 -2.22 1.74 -6.45
N ASN A 112 -1.43 2.54 -5.72
CA ASN A 112 -1.90 3.19 -4.50
C ASN A 112 -3.04 4.18 -4.74
N ARG A 113 -3.07 4.90 -5.87
CA ARG A 113 -4.24 5.72 -6.25
C ARG A 113 -5.52 4.88 -6.39
N SER A 114 -5.42 3.69 -6.98
CA SER A 114 -6.55 2.78 -7.12
C SER A 114 -7.02 2.26 -5.75
N LEU A 115 -6.08 1.87 -4.88
CA LEU A 115 -6.39 1.45 -3.51
C LEU A 115 -7.02 2.57 -2.69
N ALA A 116 -6.56 3.82 -2.85
CA ALA A 116 -7.12 4.98 -2.15
C ALA A 116 -8.59 5.21 -2.54
N ALA A 117 -8.93 5.02 -3.83
CA ALA A 117 -10.31 5.09 -4.29
C ALA A 117 -11.17 3.99 -3.65
N ILE A 118 -10.69 2.74 -3.65
CA ILE A 118 -11.40 1.60 -3.02
C ILE A 118 -11.63 1.85 -1.52
N GLN A 119 -10.62 2.34 -0.80
CA GLN A 119 -10.76 2.68 0.63
C GLN A 119 -11.85 3.74 0.85
N ARG A 120 -11.87 4.80 0.04
CA ARG A 120 -12.90 5.85 0.14
C ARG A 120 -14.30 5.29 -0.09
N ASP A 121 -14.45 4.44 -1.10
CA ASP A 121 -15.73 3.83 -1.45
C ASP A 121 -16.26 2.95 -0.31
N VAL A 122 -15.39 2.11 0.26
CA VAL A 122 -15.74 1.21 1.39
C VAL A 122 -16.08 2.00 2.66
N LEU A 123 -15.39 3.12 2.91
CA LEU A 123 -15.64 3.98 4.06
C LEU A 123 -16.81 4.98 3.86
N GLY A 124 -17.44 5.00 2.68
CA GLY A 124 -18.53 5.92 2.38
C GLY A 124 -18.11 7.40 2.28
N LEU A 125 -16.86 7.66 1.92
CA LEU A 125 -16.24 9.00 1.85
C LEU A 125 -16.30 9.61 0.42
N ALA A 126 -17.33 9.28 -0.36
CA ALA A 126 -17.50 9.73 -1.74
C ALA A 126 -17.68 11.26 -1.83
#